data_AF-A0A1Q7LRK3-F1
#
_entry.id   AF-A0A1Q7LRK3-F1
#
_cell.length_a   1.000
_cell.length_b   1.000
_cell.length_c   1.000
_cell.angle_alpha   90.00
_cell.angle_beta   90.00
_cell.angle_gamma   90.00
#
_symmetry.space_group_name_H-M   'P 1'
#
loop_
_entity.id
_entity.type
_entity.pdbx_description
1 polymer ?
#
loop_
_entity_poly.entity_id
_entity_poly.type
_entity_poly.pdbx_seq_one_letter_code
_entity_poly.pdbx_strand_id
1 'polypeptide(L)'
;MIVPSIDIMKGRAVQLRHGRERVLDGGDPLERLEQFAVVGEVAVVDLDAALGQGSNAELIQAMVRRGPCRVGGGIRSVDAARAWLDAGARKVVLGTAASPELCGQLPRDRVIAAVDAEHGNVVVHGWRSKTGARVAERITALAPYVGGFLFTQVEYEGAMGGFNLEAVRGVVAAAGPARVTAAGGITTADDVRALDALGADAQVGMALYTNRLPLGEGLAASLAKPLDGGVWPTVVCDELGQTLGLVWSSRESLIRAVGERRGIYWSRSRKAIWVKGETSGNTQELLRVELDCDRDALRFTVRQQGTGFCHRERPSCWPDAFDLGALERVIHARAGQATPPPESGTARLLADRTLLAAKLSEEAAELAAAETAAEAVGETADLLYMGLVALARSGGSLTDVLAELERRHGAVSRRPMVAK
;
A
#
# COMPACT_ATOMS: atom_id res chain seq x y z
N MET A 1 -12.35 5.71 -4.68
CA MET A 1 -11.80 4.97 -3.51
C MET A 1 -11.28 5.96 -2.47
N ILE A 2 -11.27 5.59 -1.18
CA ILE A 2 -10.62 6.40 -0.13
C ILE A 2 -9.09 6.28 -0.21
N VAL A 3 -8.39 7.38 0.01
CA VAL A 3 -6.95 7.41 0.24
C VAL A 3 -6.65 8.19 1.53
N PRO A 4 -6.24 7.50 2.60
CA PRO A 4 -5.84 8.18 3.83
C PRO A 4 -4.64 9.11 3.59
N SER A 5 -4.58 10.23 4.31
CA SER A 5 -3.44 11.14 4.27
C SER A 5 -2.80 11.37 5.63
N ILE A 6 -1.47 11.47 5.64
CA ILE A 6 -0.62 11.78 6.78
C ILE A 6 0.22 13.00 6.41
N ASP A 7 -0.07 14.14 7.02
CA ASP A 7 0.78 15.33 6.92
C ASP A 7 1.80 15.30 8.05
N ILE A 8 3.07 15.53 7.72
CA ILE A 8 4.18 15.45 8.68
C ILE A 8 4.80 16.83 8.88
N MET A 9 4.91 17.24 10.14
CA MET A 9 5.59 18.46 10.57
C MET A 9 6.39 18.16 11.83
N LYS A 10 7.69 18.49 11.81
CA LYS A 10 8.65 18.25 12.90
C LYS A 10 8.62 16.80 13.40
N GLY A 11 8.61 15.83 12.48
CA GLY A 11 8.60 14.40 12.79
C GLY A 11 7.28 13.86 13.35
N ARG A 12 6.21 14.65 13.37
CA ARG A 12 4.90 14.27 13.92
C ARG A 12 3.83 14.31 12.85
N ALA A 13 2.89 13.37 12.91
CA ALA A 13 1.67 13.49 12.14
C ALA A 13 0.87 14.68 12.68
N VAL A 14 0.33 15.52 11.80
CA VAL A 14 -0.46 16.70 12.20
C VAL A 14 -1.69 16.82 11.33
N GLN A 15 -2.67 17.60 11.78
CA GLN A 15 -3.71 18.12 10.90
C GLN A 15 -3.76 19.64 11.02
N LEU A 16 -3.80 20.29 9.87
CA LEU A 16 -3.89 21.74 9.75
C LEU A 16 -5.28 22.15 9.27
N ARG A 17 -5.89 23.15 9.93
CA ARG A 17 -7.05 23.85 9.39
C ARG A 17 -6.57 24.90 8.41
N HIS A 18 -7.14 24.91 7.19
CA HIS A 18 -6.72 25.77 6.09
C HIS A 18 -5.19 25.81 5.90
N GLY A 19 -4.51 24.67 6.08
CA GLY A 19 -3.08 24.52 5.81
C GLY A 19 -2.15 25.36 6.69
N ARG A 20 -2.65 25.95 7.78
CA ARG A 20 -1.88 26.88 8.63
C ARG A 20 -2.03 26.61 10.11
N GLU A 21 -3.26 26.52 10.58
CA GLU A 21 -3.54 26.37 12.01
C GLU A 21 -3.42 24.90 12.40
N ARG A 22 -2.43 24.56 13.21
CA ARG A 22 -2.32 23.20 13.77
C ARG A 22 -3.46 22.97 14.74
N VAL A 23 -4.39 22.09 14.38
CA VAL A 23 -5.58 21.79 15.20
C VAL A 23 -5.51 20.42 15.86
N LEU A 24 -4.64 19.52 15.39
CA LEU A 24 -4.52 18.17 15.95
C LEU A 24 -3.08 17.65 15.86
N ASP A 25 -2.61 17.00 16.93
CA ASP A 25 -1.43 16.14 16.93
C ASP A 25 -1.88 14.72 16.59
N GLY A 26 -1.42 14.25 15.44
CA GLY A 26 -1.80 12.97 14.86
C GLY A 26 -1.02 11.80 15.42
N GLY A 27 -0.01 11.96 16.29
CA GLY A 27 0.78 10.82 16.76
C GLY A 27 2.04 10.54 15.94
N ASP A 28 2.54 9.31 16.07
CA ASP A 28 3.65 8.79 15.26
C ASP A 28 3.18 8.50 13.82
N PRO A 29 3.83 9.07 12.78
CA PRO A 29 3.54 8.77 11.39
C PRO A 29 3.63 7.28 11.02
N LEU A 30 4.52 6.49 11.64
CA LEU A 30 4.66 5.06 11.34
C LEU A 30 3.46 4.26 11.86
N GLU A 31 3.00 4.56 13.08
CA GLU A 31 1.76 3.94 13.62
C GLU A 31 0.54 4.30 12.75
N ARG A 32 0.48 5.54 12.25
CA ARG A 32 -0.60 5.96 11.33
C ARG A 32 -0.52 5.28 9.98
N LEU A 33 0.69 5.07 9.45
CA LEU A 33 0.87 4.30 8.24
C LEU A 33 0.35 2.86 8.43
N GLU A 34 0.70 2.20 9.53
CA GLU A 34 0.25 0.85 9.84
C GLU A 34 -1.28 0.78 9.97
N GLN A 35 -1.90 1.81 10.58
CA GLN A 35 -3.36 1.93 10.68
C GLN A 35 -4.03 2.11 9.31
N PHE A 36 -3.45 2.93 8.43
CA PHE A 36 -4.09 3.36 7.18
C PHE A 36 -3.79 2.49 5.97
N ALA A 37 -2.59 1.90 5.90
CA ALA A 37 -2.13 1.10 4.76
C ALA A 37 -2.97 -0.16 4.50
N VAL A 38 -3.79 -0.57 5.48
CA VAL A 38 -4.75 -1.66 5.30
C VAL A 38 -5.67 -1.46 4.11
N VAL A 39 -6.05 -0.23 3.77
CA VAL A 39 -6.99 0.03 2.66
C VAL A 39 -6.29 0.45 1.37
N GLY A 40 -4.97 0.35 1.27
CA GLY A 40 -4.21 0.69 0.07
C GLY A 40 -3.17 1.80 0.27
N GLU A 41 -2.94 2.59 -0.78
CA GLU A 41 -1.94 3.68 -0.77
C GLU A 41 -2.27 4.73 0.30
N VAL A 42 -1.25 5.24 1.00
CA VAL A 42 -1.36 6.37 1.93
C VAL A 42 -0.67 7.59 1.32
N ALA A 43 -1.34 8.74 1.33
CA ALA A 43 -0.74 10.01 0.94
C ALA A 43 0.11 10.56 2.09
N VAL A 44 1.41 10.75 1.87
CA VAL A 44 2.33 11.29 2.87
C VAL A 44 2.86 12.62 2.37
N VAL A 45 2.68 13.69 3.18
CA VAL A 45 3.09 15.05 2.80
C VAL A 45 4.13 15.57 3.79
N ASP A 46 5.33 15.88 3.30
CA ASP A 46 6.36 16.59 4.07
C ASP A 46 6.05 18.09 4.11
N LEU A 47 5.37 18.56 5.17
CA LEU A 47 5.02 19.96 5.31
C LEU A 47 6.26 20.83 5.55
N ASP A 48 7.28 20.33 6.24
CA ASP A 48 8.51 21.08 6.48
C ASP A 48 9.26 21.34 5.16
N ALA A 49 9.35 20.34 4.28
CA ALA A 49 9.97 20.50 2.96
C ALA A 49 9.10 21.36 2.00
N ALA A 50 7.77 21.23 2.09
CA ALA A 50 6.84 22.07 1.34
C ALA A 50 6.99 23.55 1.70
N LEU A 51 7.10 23.85 3.00
CA LEU A 51 7.26 25.21 3.54
C LEU A 51 8.71 25.73 3.48
N GLY A 52 9.68 24.87 3.16
CA GLY A 52 11.10 25.23 3.12
C GLY A 52 11.72 25.45 4.51
N GLN A 53 11.18 24.79 5.53
CA GLN A 53 11.57 24.95 6.93
C GLN A 53 12.34 23.75 7.50
N GLY A 54 12.56 22.72 6.68
CA GLY A 54 13.26 21.50 7.08
C GLY A 54 12.93 20.35 6.13
N SER A 55 13.16 19.12 6.60
CA SER A 55 12.73 17.92 5.90
C SER A 55 12.54 16.77 6.88
N ASN A 56 11.57 15.90 6.58
CA ASN A 56 11.31 14.65 7.28
C ASN A 56 11.80 13.44 6.47
N ALA A 57 12.85 13.62 5.65
CA ALA A 57 13.23 12.65 4.62
C ALA A 57 13.52 11.24 5.16
N GLU A 58 14.29 11.12 6.24
CA GLU A 58 14.65 9.83 6.84
C GLU A 58 13.41 9.06 7.34
N LEU A 59 12.48 9.79 7.96
CA LEU A 59 11.21 9.23 8.44
C LEU A 59 10.35 8.75 7.27
N ILE A 60 10.20 9.56 6.22
CA ILE A 60 9.41 9.19 5.04
C ILE A 60 10.07 8.02 4.29
N GLN A 61 11.40 7.96 4.23
CA GLN A 61 12.10 6.79 3.70
C GLN A 61 11.81 5.52 4.51
N ALA A 62 11.67 5.61 5.84
CA ALA A 62 11.23 4.48 6.65
C ALA A 62 9.77 4.10 6.34
N MET A 63 8.89 5.08 6.16
CA MET A 63 7.48 4.86 5.81
C MET A 63 7.32 4.14 4.46
N VAL A 64 7.97 4.61 3.39
CA VAL A 64 7.83 4.00 2.06
C VAL A 64 8.38 2.57 1.99
N ARG A 65 9.26 2.18 2.92
CA ARG A 65 9.73 0.79 3.08
C ARG A 65 8.72 -0.10 3.82
N ARG A 66 7.86 0.47 4.67
CA ARG A 66 6.87 -0.29 5.45
C ARG A 66 5.51 -0.40 4.77
N GLY A 67 5.15 0.55 3.92
CA GLY A 67 3.82 0.56 3.31
C GLY A 67 3.74 1.35 2.01
N PRO A 68 2.70 1.12 1.20
CA PRO A 68 2.50 1.79 -0.07
C PRO A 68 2.20 3.27 0.16
N CYS A 69 3.16 4.13 -0.13
CA CYS A 69 3.01 5.58 0.05
C CYS A 69 3.08 6.31 -1.28
N ARG A 70 2.25 7.34 -1.46
CA ARG A 70 2.51 8.43 -2.40
C ARG A 70 3.06 9.63 -1.65
N VAL A 71 4.19 10.16 -2.10
CA VAL A 71 4.96 11.16 -1.34
C VAL A 71 4.85 12.52 -2.01
N GLY A 72 4.44 13.53 -1.24
CA GLY A 72 4.41 14.94 -1.64
C GLY A 72 5.17 15.83 -0.65
N GLY A 73 5.34 17.09 -1.03
CA GLY A 73 6.00 18.10 -0.20
C GLY A 73 7.44 18.37 -0.62
N GLY A 74 7.72 19.59 -1.06
CA GLY A 74 9.08 20.06 -1.35
C GLY A 74 9.78 19.48 -2.60
N ILE A 75 9.13 18.61 -3.38
CA ILE A 75 9.69 18.02 -4.60
C ILE A 75 9.71 19.07 -5.72
N ARG A 76 10.91 19.55 -6.06
CA ARG A 76 11.13 20.67 -7.01
C ARG A 76 12.02 20.32 -8.21
N SER A 77 12.52 19.10 -8.31
CA SER A 77 13.39 18.65 -9.40
C SER A 77 13.11 17.20 -9.79
N VAL A 78 13.53 16.82 -11.00
CA VAL A 78 13.48 15.43 -11.49
C VAL A 78 14.28 14.50 -10.59
N ASP A 79 15.47 14.93 -10.14
CA ASP A 79 16.33 14.11 -9.27
C ASP A 79 15.67 13.85 -7.90
N ALA A 80 15.03 14.86 -7.31
CA ALA A 80 14.29 14.68 -6.06
C ALA A 80 13.11 13.72 -6.24
N ALA A 81 12.39 13.82 -7.36
CA ALA A 81 11.31 12.89 -7.68
C ALA A 81 11.82 11.46 -7.88
N ARG A 82 12.91 11.27 -8.63
CA ARG A 82 13.54 9.96 -8.83
C ARG A 82 14.03 9.34 -7.53
N ALA A 83 14.66 10.13 -6.66
CA ALA A 83 15.12 9.67 -5.35
C ALA A 83 13.97 9.10 -4.50
N TRP A 84 12.79 9.72 -4.53
CA TRP A 84 11.61 9.20 -3.82
C TRP A 84 11.08 7.90 -4.43
N LEU A 85 11.02 7.82 -5.76
CA LEU A 85 10.60 6.60 -6.46
C LEU A 85 11.57 5.45 -6.17
N ASP A 86 12.88 5.70 -6.23
CA ASP A 86 13.95 4.74 -5.92
C ASP A 86 13.96 4.29 -4.45
N ALA A 87 13.56 5.20 -3.53
CA ALA A 87 13.39 4.86 -2.12
C ALA A 87 12.21 3.91 -1.87
N GLY A 88 11.23 3.84 -2.78
CA GLY A 88 10.08 2.94 -2.71
C GLY A 88 8.71 3.63 -2.79
N ALA A 89 8.65 4.97 -2.89
CA ALA A 89 7.39 5.70 -3.01
C ALA A 89 6.63 5.24 -4.25
N ARG A 90 5.39 4.77 -4.10
CA ARG A 90 4.53 4.31 -5.21
C ARG A 90 4.21 5.40 -6.22
N LYS A 91 4.12 6.65 -5.78
CA LYS A 91 3.95 7.83 -6.64
C LYS A 91 4.60 9.04 -5.98
N VAL A 92 4.93 10.04 -6.78
CA VAL A 92 5.35 11.36 -6.30
C VAL A 92 4.27 12.39 -6.61
N VAL A 93 4.03 13.30 -5.67
CA VAL A 93 3.06 14.40 -5.79
C VAL A 93 3.82 15.70 -5.97
N LEU A 94 3.71 16.29 -7.16
CA LEU A 94 4.34 17.54 -7.54
C LEU A 94 3.31 18.68 -7.44
N GLY A 95 3.56 19.65 -6.56
CA GLY A 95 2.73 20.86 -6.46
C GLY A 95 3.19 21.94 -7.42
N THR A 96 3.68 23.05 -6.88
CA THR A 96 4.06 24.25 -7.67
C THR A 96 5.06 23.98 -8.79
N ALA A 97 5.91 22.96 -8.65
CA ALA A 97 6.92 22.58 -9.63
C ALA A 97 6.37 21.72 -10.80
N ALA A 98 5.10 21.29 -10.76
CA ALA A 98 4.53 20.46 -11.81
C ALA A 98 4.44 21.24 -13.13
N SER A 99 5.30 20.90 -14.10
CA SER A 99 5.29 21.43 -15.46
C SER A 99 5.40 20.29 -16.47
N PRO A 100 5.00 20.48 -17.74
CA PRO A 100 5.24 19.52 -18.81
C PRO A 100 6.69 19.04 -18.89
N GLU A 101 7.65 19.97 -18.75
CA GLU A 101 9.08 19.71 -18.86
C GLU A 101 9.60 18.83 -17.73
N LEU A 102 9.14 19.06 -16.49
CA LEU A 102 9.55 18.27 -15.33
C LEU A 102 8.83 16.91 -15.31
N CYS A 103 7.50 16.91 -15.47
CA CYS A 103 6.70 15.69 -15.42
C CYS A 103 7.04 14.74 -16.57
N GLY A 104 7.33 15.25 -17.77
CA GLY A 104 7.68 14.45 -18.95
C GLY A 104 8.99 13.65 -18.83
N GLN A 105 9.82 13.93 -17.82
CA GLN A 105 11.07 13.21 -17.55
C GLN A 105 10.93 12.05 -16.54
N LEU A 106 9.70 11.83 -16.07
CA LEU A 106 9.35 10.85 -15.05
C LEU A 106 8.35 9.82 -15.62
N PRO A 107 8.23 8.61 -15.04
CA PRO A 107 7.22 7.66 -15.47
C PRO A 107 5.82 8.21 -15.20
N ARG A 108 5.06 8.45 -16.27
CA ARG A 108 3.76 9.12 -16.23
C ARG A 108 2.84 8.58 -15.15
N ASP A 109 2.64 7.26 -15.11
CA ASP A 109 1.79 6.52 -14.17
C ASP A 109 2.18 6.70 -12.68
N ARG A 110 3.42 7.14 -12.42
CA ARG A 110 4.00 7.35 -11.09
C ARG A 110 4.00 8.82 -10.64
N VAL A 111 3.48 9.73 -11.46
CA VAL A 111 3.44 11.17 -11.18
C VAL A 111 2.00 11.62 -10.94
N ILE A 112 1.82 12.35 -9.84
CA ILE A 112 0.59 13.07 -9.52
C ILE A 112 0.90 14.56 -9.52
N ALA A 113 0.13 15.36 -10.27
CA ALA A 113 0.18 16.82 -10.16
C ALA A 113 -0.84 17.31 -9.12
N ALA A 114 -0.39 18.02 -8.09
CA ALA A 114 -1.26 18.70 -7.15
C ALA A 114 -1.71 20.06 -7.73
N VAL A 115 -3.02 20.24 -7.78
CA VAL A 115 -3.68 21.46 -8.23
C VAL A 115 -4.57 21.94 -7.10
N ASP A 116 -4.03 22.89 -6.33
CA ASP A 116 -4.77 23.55 -5.25
C ASP A 116 -5.60 24.69 -5.85
N ALA A 117 -6.87 24.76 -5.48
CA ALA A 117 -7.79 25.76 -5.98
C ALA A 117 -8.50 26.51 -4.86
N GLU A 118 -8.68 27.81 -5.05
CA GLU A 118 -9.56 28.66 -4.26
C GLU A 118 -10.56 29.31 -5.22
N HIS A 119 -11.85 29.02 -5.04
CA HIS A 119 -12.93 29.56 -5.90
C HIS A 119 -12.66 29.38 -7.40
N GLY A 120 -12.16 28.18 -7.78
CA GLY A 120 -11.89 27.80 -9.17
C GLY A 120 -10.60 28.38 -9.79
N ASN A 121 -9.80 29.12 -9.02
CA ASN A 121 -8.51 29.65 -9.46
C ASN A 121 -7.35 28.86 -8.84
N VAL A 122 -6.31 28.58 -9.63
CA VAL A 122 -5.13 27.86 -9.14
C VAL A 122 -4.32 28.75 -8.20
N VAL A 123 -4.03 28.23 -7.01
CA VAL A 123 -3.19 28.88 -6.00
C VAL A 123 -1.87 28.13 -5.81
N VAL A 124 -0.80 28.87 -5.48
CA VAL A 124 0.56 28.33 -5.28
C VAL A 124 1.22 28.90 -4.02
N HIS A 125 2.44 28.46 -3.73
CA HIS A 125 3.25 28.88 -2.57
C HIS A 125 2.55 28.67 -1.22
N GLY A 126 1.97 27.50 -0.99
CA GLY A 126 1.20 27.22 0.22
C GLY A 126 -0.07 28.08 0.31
N TRP A 127 -0.76 28.21 -0.82
CA TRP A 127 -2.03 28.92 -0.98
C TRP A 127 -1.95 30.43 -0.73
N ARG A 128 -0.79 31.03 -1.00
CA ARG A 128 -0.55 32.47 -0.76
C ARG A 128 -0.71 33.32 -2.02
N SER A 129 -0.59 32.72 -3.20
CA SER A 129 -0.55 33.46 -4.46
C SER A 129 -1.50 32.87 -5.48
N LYS A 130 -2.41 33.70 -6.00
CA LYS A 130 -3.24 33.36 -7.17
C LYS A 130 -2.38 33.43 -8.42
N THR A 131 -2.47 32.42 -9.27
CA THR A 131 -1.69 32.37 -10.52
C THR A 131 -2.40 33.06 -11.70
N GLY A 132 -3.69 33.33 -11.57
CA GLY A 132 -4.55 33.79 -12.67
C GLY A 132 -4.98 32.67 -13.63
N ALA A 133 -4.39 31.47 -13.53
CA ALA A 133 -4.76 30.33 -14.35
C ALA A 133 -6.01 29.62 -13.79
N ARG A 134 -6.87 29.14 -14.69
CA ARG A 134 -8.04 28.33 -14.32
C ARG A 134 -7.63 26.89 -14.06
N VAL A 135 -8.32 26.22 -13.14
CA VAL A 135 -8.07 24.81 -12.81
C VAL A 135 -8.12 23.92 -14.06
N ALA A 136 -9.15 24.05 -14.89
CA ALA A 136 -9.33 23.22 -16.09
C ALA A 136 -8.18 23.38 -17.10
N GLU A 137 -7.66 24.59 -17.28
CA GLU A 137 -6.52 24.86 -18.17
C GLU A 137 -5.26 24.16 -17.65
N ARG A 138 -5.00 24.26 -16.34
CA ARG A 138 -3.84 23.61 -15.71
C ARG A 138 -3.92 22.09 -15.78
N ILE A 139 -5.09 21.52 -15.54
CA ILE A 139 -5.33 20.06 -15.66
C ILE A 139 -5.08 19.61 -17.10
N THR A 140 -5.69 20.28 -18.09
CA THR A 140 -5.56 19.94 -19.51
C THR A 140 -4.09 19.98 -19.97
N ALA A 141 -3.34 21.01 -19.56
CA ALA A 141 -1.94 21.16 -19.90
C ALA A 141 -1.03 20.04 -19.34
N LEU A 142 -1.38 19.49 -18.17
CA LEU A 142 -0.57 18.48 -17.48
C LEU A 142 -1.01 17.03 -17.76
N ALA A 143 -2.26 16.80 -18.17
CA ALA A 143 -2.85 15.45 -18.31
C ALA A 143 -2.04 14.47 -19.22
N PRO A 144 -1.36 14.93 -20.29
CA PRO A 144 -0.49 14.05 -21.07
C PRO A 144 0.73 13.53 -20.30
N TYR A 145 1.20 14.26 -19.28
CA TYR A 145 2.47 14.02 -18.60
C TYR A 145 2.34 13.36 -17.23
N VAL A 146 1.12 13.22 -16.70
CA VAL A 146 0.86 12.66 -15.37
C VAL A 146 -0.16 11.52 -15.39
N GLY A 147 -0.04 10.62 -14.43
CA GLY A 147 -0.94 9.47 -14.23
C GLY A 147 -2.14 9.83 -13.35
N GLY A 148 -2.03 10.93 -12.60
CA GLY A 148 -3.14 11.47 -11.85
C GLY A 148 -2.97 12.90 -11.38
N PHE A 149 -4.02 13.39 -10.73
CA PHE A 149 -4.11 14.71 -10.14
C PHE A 149 -4.56 14.62 -8.68
N LEU A 150 -3.98 15.46 -7.83
CA LEU A 150 -4.53 15.76 -6.51
C LEU A 150 -5.20 17.12 -6.60
N PHE A 151 -6.53 17.16 -6.56
CA PHE A 151 -7.31 18.39 -6.63
C PHE A 151 -7.80 18.78 -5.24
N THR A 152 -7.22 19.84 -4.69
CA THR A 152 -7.54 20.32 -3.33
C THR A 152 -8.42 21.56 -3.41
N GLN A 153 -9.58 21.53 -2.75
CA GLN A 153 -10.44 22.70 -2.60
C GLN A 153 -10.11 23.41 -1.29
N VAL A 154 -9.31 24.47 -1.38
CA VAL A 154 -8.66 25.12 -0.23
C VAL A 154 -9.67 25.73 0.73
N GLU A 155 -10.79 26.25 0.22
CA GLU A 155 -11.87 26.83 1.03
C GLU A 155 -12.51 25.84 2.00
N TYR A 156 -12.42 24.53 1.73
CA TYR A 156 -13.01 23.47 2.56
C TYR A 156 -11.97 22.67 3.36
N GLU A 157 -10.67 22.90 3.11
CA GLU A 157 -9.58 22.10 3.66
C GLU A 157 -9.46 22.23 5.19
N GLY A 158 -9.56 21.10 5.89
CA GLY A 158 -9.58 21.04 7.36
C GLY A 158 -10.82 21.66 8.04
N ALA A 159 -11.80 22.16 7.28
CA ALA A 159 -13.01 22.82 7.82
C ALA A 159 -14.20 21.86 8.05
N MET A 160 -14.13 20.62 7.52
CA MET A 160 -15.18 19.61 7.63
C MET A 160 -16.58 20.09 7.16
N GLY A 161 -16.61 20.96 6.14
CA GLY A 161 -17.82 21.63 5.64
C GLY A 161 -18.40 21.09 4.33
N GLY A 162 -17.94 19.92 3.84
CA GLY A 162 -18.30 19.40 2.52
C GLY A 162 -17.39 19.92 1.41
N PHE A 163 -17.74 19.67 0.15
CA PHE A 163 -16.93 20.02 -1.01
C PHE A 163 -17.80 20.33 -2.24
N ASN A 164 -17.28 21.06 -3.22
CA ASN A 164 -18.00 21.35 -4.46
C ASN A 164 -17.87 20.18 -5.44
N LEU A 165 -18.92 19.36 -5.55
CA LEU A 165 -18.99 18.23 -6.47
C LEU A 165 -18.89 18.61 -7.94
N GLU A 166 -19.44 19.77 -8.33
CA GLU A 166 -19.44 20.20 -9.73
C GLU A 166 -18.04 20.63 -10.17
N ALA A 167 -17.27 21.25 -9.27
CA ALA A 167 -15.86 21.52 -9.51
C ALA A 167 -15.07 20.22 -9.75
N VAL A 168 -15.31 19.18 -8.94
CA VAL A 168 -14.67 17.87 -9.12
C VAL A 168 -15.07 17.24 -10.46
N ARG A 169 -16.36 17.29 -10.83
CA ARG A 169 -16.84 16.79 -12.13
C ARG A 169 -16.11 17.45 -13.30
N GLY A 170 -15.95 18.77 -13.26
CA GLY A 170 -15.20 19.52 -14.28
C GLY A 170 -13.73 19.09 -14.35
N VAL A 171 -13.09 18.83 -13.20
CA VAL A 171 -11.70 18.35 -13.14
C VAL A 171 -11.58 16.94 -13.70
N VAL A 172 -12.48 16.02 -13.36
CA VAL A 172 -12.48 14.66 -13.92
C VAL A 172 -12.62 14.70 -15.44
N ALA A 173 -13.55 15.50 -15.96
CA ALA A 173 -13.73 15.66 -17.39
C ALA A 173 -12.45 16.18 -18.08
N ALA A 174 -11.79 17.18 -17.49
CA ALA A 174 -10.54 17.74 -18.02
C ALA A 174 -9.33 16.80 -17.90
N ALA A 175 -9.30 15.93 -16.88
CA ALA A 175 -8.21 14.99 -16.64
C ALA A 175 -8.18 13.82 -17.63
N GLY A 176 -9.32 13.52 -18.28
CA GLY A 176 -9.45 12.42 -19.22
C GLY A 176 -9.12 11.07 -18.56
N PRO A 177 -8.15 10.30 -19.06
CA PRO A 177 -7.80 8.99 -18.49
C PRO A 177 -6.98 9.09 -17.19
N ALA A 178 -6.45 10.27 -16.84
CA ALA A 178 -5.68 10.44 -15.60
C ALA A 178 -6.60 10.35 -14.38
N ARG A 179 -6.15 9.65 -13.34
CA ARG A 179 -6.92 9.49 -12.09
C ARG A 179 -7.02 10.81 -11.35
N VAL A 180 -8.20 11.18 -10.87
CA VAL A 180 -8.38 12.36 -10.01
C VAL A 180 -8.56 11.90 -8.58
N THR A 181 -7.77 12.44 -7.66
CA THR A 181 -7.99 12.36 -6.23
C THR A 181 -8.46 13.74 -5.76
N ALA A 182 -9.66 13.84 -5.22
CA ALA A 182 -10.17 15.06 -4.60
C ALA A 182 -9.75 15.11 -3.11
N ALA A 183 -9.41 16.32 -2.64
CA ALA A 183 -9.10 16.63 -1.25
C ALA A 183 -9.83 17.90 -0.82
N GLY A 184 -10.02 18.05 0.48
CA GLY A 184 -10.70 19.20 1.10
C GLY A 184 -12.16 18.93 1.43
N GLY A 185 -12.48 18.93 2.73
CA GLY A 185 -13.86 18.95 3.22
C GLY A 185 -14.63 17.62 3.21
N ILE A 186 -14.00 16.50 2.83
CA ILE A 186 -14.60 15.16 2.85
C ILE A 186 -14.76 14.67 4.30
N THR A 187 -15.98 14.27 4.68
CA THR A 187 -16.28 13.93 6.08
C THR A 187 -17.14 12.69 6.28
N THR A 188 -17.79 12.18 5.23
CA THR A 188 -18.75 11.07 5.33
C THR A 188 -18.49 9.99 4.29
N ALA A 189 -19.09 8.81 4.49
CA ALA A 189 -19.06 7.75 3.50
C ALA A 189 -19.83 8.13 2.22
N ASP A 190 -20.88 8.95 2.33
CA ASP A 190 -21.62 9.41 1.15
C ASP A 190 -20.81 10.40 0.30
N ASP A 191 -19.94 11.21 0.93
CA ASP A 191 -18.96 12.05 0.21
C ASP A 191 -18.03 11.18 -0.64
N VAL A 192 -17.48 10.10 -0.06
CA VAL A 192 -16.61 9.16 -0.77
C VAL A 192 -17.38 8.49 -1.90
N ARG A 193 -18.62 8.04 -1.67
CA ARG A 193 -19.46 7.43 -2.71
C ARG A 193 -19.76 8.40 -3.86
N ALA A 194 -20.03 9.67 -3.54
CA ALA A 194 -20.33 10.69 -4.53
C ALA A 194 -19.11 10.99 -5.42
N LEU A 195 -17.91 11.12 -4.83
CA LEU A 195 -16.65 11.26 -5.58
C LEU A 195 -16.39 10.04 -6.45
N ASP A 196 -16.63 8.86 -5.91
CA ASP A 196 -16.41 7.61 -6.59
C ASP A 196 -17.29 7.43 -7.83
N ALA A 197 -18.57 7.80 -7.72
CA ALA A 197 -19.52 7.83 -8.83
C ALA A 197 -19.12 8.82 -9.94
N LEU A 198 -18.30 9.84 -9.62
CA LEU A 198 -17.71 10.74 -10.61
C LEU A 198 -16.43 10.17 -11.25
N GLY A 199 -15.90 9.05 -10.77
CA GLY A 199 -14.60 8.52 -11.20
C GLY A 199 -13.41 9.15 -10.47
N ALA A 200 -13.63 9.76 -9.30
CA ALA A 200 -12.60 10.34 -8.45
C ALA A 200 -12.37 9.54 -7.16
N ASP A 201 -11.14 9.54 -6.69
CA ASP A 201 -10.75 9.08 -5.37
C ASP A 201 -10.89 10.21 -4.33
N ALA A 202 -11.01 9.85 -3.06
CA ALA A 202 -11.21 10.76 -1.94
C ALA A 202 -9.99 10.71 -1.02
N GLN A 203 -9.16 11.74 -1.02
CA GLN A 203 -8.09 11.86 -0.03
C GLN A 203 -8.64 12.41 1.28
N VAL A 204 -8.44 11.68 2.37
CA VAL A 204 -9.06 12.01 3.66
C VAL A 204 -8.01 12.02 4.77
N GLY A 205 -7.87 13.16 5.44
CA GLY A 205 -7.08 13.34 6.66
C GLY A 205 -7.98 13.49 7.88
N MET A 206 -8.41 14.73 8.16
CA MET A 206 -9.06 15.14 9.42
C MET A 206 -10.19 14.22 9.89
N ALA A 207 -11.06 13.78 8.98
CA ALA A 207 -12.19 12.93 9.32
C ALA A 207 -11.77 11.54 9.81
N LEU A 208 -10.62 11.02 9.38
CA LEU A 208 -10.05 9.77 9.89
C LEU A 208 -9.49 9.99 11.31
N TYR A 209 -8.73 11.07 11.52
CA TYR A 209 -8.12 11.39 12.83
C TYR A 209 -9.16 11.68 13.91
N THR A 210 -10.29 12.29 13.54
CA THR A 210 -11.40 12.59 14.46
C THR A 210 -12.42 11.46 14.56
N ASN A 211 -12.19 10.33 13.86
CA ASN A 211 -13.08 9.19 13.75
C ASN A 211 -14.51 9.55 13.27
N ARG A 212 -14.65 10.68 12.56
CA ARG A 212 -15.91 11.10 11.94
C ARG A 212 -16.24 10.24 10.72
N LEU A 213 -15.20 9.76 10.03
CA LEU A 213 -15.30 8.74 8.98
C LEU A 213 -14.39 7.57 9.37
N PRO A 214 -14.93 6.48 9.94
CA PRO A 214 -14.15 5.28 10.18
C PRO A 214 -13.56 4.73 8.88
N LEU A 215 -12.30 4.28 8.93
CA LEU A 215 -11.55 3.88 7.72
C LEU A 215 -12.26 2.79 6.92
N GLY A 216 -12.77 1.75 7.59
CA GLY A 216 -13.51 0.67 6.94
C GLY A 216 -14.82 1.14 6.31
N GLU A 217 -15.44 2.20 6.85
CA GLU A 217 -16.64 2.78 6.27
C GLU A 217 -16.33 3.56 4.99
N GLY A 218 -15.23 4.32 4.99
CA GLY A 218 -14.72 5.01 3.80
C GLY A 218 -14.34 4.05 2.69
N LEU A 219 -13.74 2.89 3.00
CA LEU A 219 -13.47 1.85 2.02
C LEU A 219 -14.78 1.27 1.46
N ALA A 220 -15.69 0.87 2.34
CA ALA A 220 -16.95 0.25 1.97
C ALA A 220 -17.87 1.16 1.14
N ALA A 221 -17.70 2.49 1.23
CA ALA A 221 -18.45 3.46 0.45
C ALA A 221 -18.29 3.31 -1.06
N SER A 222 -17.19 2.69 -1.49
CA SER A 222 -16.77 2.55 -2.89
C SER A 222 -17.08 1.18 -3.51
N LEU A 223 -17.72 0.30 -2.74
CA LEU A 223 -18.19 -1.00 -3.21
C LEU A 223 -19.40 -0.86 -4.14
N ALA A 224 -19.45 -1.68 -5.19
CA ALA A 224 -20.49 -1.67 -6.21
C ALA A 224 -21.12 -3.06 -6.36
N LYS A 225 -22.34 -3.12 -6.92
CA LYS A 225 -23.02 -4.36 -7.33
C LYS A 225 -23.00 -5.49 -6.27
N PRO A 226 -23.51 -5.27 -5.05
CA PRO A 226 -23.63 -6.36 -4.08
C PRO A 226 -24.49 -7.49 -4.64
N LEU A 227 -24.16 -8.73 -4.25
CA LEU A 227 -25.08 -9.85 -4.43
C LEU A 227 -26.27 -9.74 -3.47
N ASP A 228 -27.27 -10.59 -3.70
CA ASP A 228 -28.44 -10.73 -2.84
C ASP A 228 -28.07 -10.85 -1.36
N GLY A 229 -28.67 -9.99 -0.54
CA GLY A 229 -28.34 -9.86 0.88
C GLY A 229 -27.26 -8.83 1.21
N GLY A 230 -26.80 -8.03 0.23
CA GLY A 230 -25.88 -6.93 0.49
C GLY A 230 -24.45 -7.40 0.79
N VAL A 231 -23.98 -8.40 0.05
CA VAL A 231 -22.71 -9.07 0.29
C VAL A 231 -21.84 -9.13 -0.96
N TRP A 232 -20.53 -9.16 -0.74
CA TRP A 232 -19.51 -9.24 -1.77
C TRP A 232 -18.66 -10.50 -1.57
N PRO A 233 -18.25 -11.18 -2.66
CA PRO A 233 -17.25 -12.23 -2.58
C PRO A 233 -15.90 -11.63 -2.12
N THR A 234 -15.26 -12.33 -1.19
CA THR A 234 -13.96 -11.94 -0.65
C THR A 234 -13.00 -13.09 -0.79
N VAL A 235 -11.97 -12.92 -1.61
CA VAL A 235 -10.85 -13.87 -1.73
C VAL A 235 -9.89 -13.57 -0.59
N VAL A 236 -9.54 -14.58 0.20
CA VAL A 236 -8.58 -14.47 1.30
C VAL A 236 -7.27 -15.09 0.85
N CYS A 237 -6.17 -14.34 0.96
CA CYS A 237 -4.82 -14.76 0.62
C CYS A 237 -3.87 -14.56 1.81
N ASP A 238 -2.76 -15.30 1.83
CA ASP A 238 -1.63 -15.02 2.71
C ASP A 238 -0.71 -13.90 2.16
N GLU A 239 0.37 -13.57 2.89
CA GLU A 239 1.35 -12.55 2.49
C GLU A 239 2.08 -12.83 1.18
N LEU A 240 2.13 -14.08 0.74
CA LEU A 240 2.76 -14.50 -0.53
C LEU A 240 1.75 -14.52 -1.69
N GLY A 241 0.48 -14.20 -1.42
CA GLY A 241 -0.60 -14.22 -2.39
C GLY A 241 -1.23 -15.61 -2.60
N GLN A 242 -0.85 -16.62 -1.82
CA GLN A 242 -1.50 -17.93 -1.86
C GLN A 242 -2.95 -17.79 -1.42
N THR A 243 -3.87 -18.31 -2.23
CA THR A 243 -5.29 -18.24 -1.91
C THR A 243 -5.63 -19.25 -0.81
N LEU A 244 -6.14 -18.74 0.32
CA LEU A 244 -6.53 -19.51 1.48
C LEU A 244 -8.01 -19.93 1.44
N GLY A 245 -8.90 -19.04 0.98
CA GLY A 245 -10.33 -19.30 0.97
C GLY A 245 -11.16 -18.27 0.22
N LEU A 246 -12.38 -18.66 -0.13
CA LEU A 246 -13.43 -17.73 -0.57
C LEU A 246 -14.45 -17.57 0.55
N VAL A 247 -14.66 -16.31 0.97
CA VAL A 247 -15.63 -15.93 1.99
C VAL A 247 -16.53 -14.82 1.44
N TRP A 248 -17.42 -14.31 2.30
CA TRP A 248 -18.35 -13.24 1.95
C TRP A 248 -18.16 -12.10 2.91
N SER A 249 -18.25 -10.87 2.44
CA SER A 249 -18.22 -9.68 3.27
C SER A 249 -19.52 -8.91 3.11
N SER A 250 -20.16 -8.55 4.22
CA SER A 250 -21.14 -7.47 4.30
C SER A 250 -20.44 -6.15 4.66
N ARG A 251 -21.13 -5.02 4.49
CA ARG A 251 -20.63 -3.70 4.93
C ARG A 251 -20.20 -3.70 6.40
N GLU A 252 -21.02 -4.30 7.28
CA GLU A 252 -20.70 -4.43 8.70
C GLU A 252 -19.43 -5.27 8.93
N SER A 253 -19.32 -6.44 8.30
CA SER A 253 -18.14 -7.30 8.47
C SER A 253 -16.86 -6.62 8.00
N LEU A 254 -16.91 -5.83 6.92
CA LEU A 254 -15.77 -5.10 6.39
C LEU A 254 -15.33 -3.98 7.33
N ILE A 255 -16.28 -3.19 7.85
CA ILE A 255 -16.00 -2.12 8.82
C ILE A 255 -15.31 -2.72 10.05
N ARG A 256 -15.85 -3.82 10.58
CA ARG A 256 -15.26 -4.53 11.72
C ARG A 256 -13.90 -5.13 11.40
N ALA A 257 -13.73 -5.78 10.25
CA ALA A 257 -12.46 -6.38 9.87
C ALA A 257 -11.33 -5.34 9.81
N VAL A 258 -11.59 -4.18 9.19
CA VAL A 258 -10.63 -3.07 9.11
C VAL A 258 -10.36 -2.47 10.49
N GLY A 259 -11.39 -2.21 11.29
CA GLY A 259 -11.26 -1.61 12.61
C GLY A 259 -10.59 -2.50 13.65
N GLU A 260 -10.92 -3.80 13.65
CA GLU A 260 -10.40 -4.80 14.59
C GLU A 260 -9.10 -5.46 14.10
N ARG A 261 -8.69 -5.24 12.85
CA ARG A 261 -7.54 -5.89 12.19
C ARG A 261 -7.61 -7.42 12.23
N ARG A 262 -8.81 -7.97 12.02
CA ARG A 262 -9.08 -9.42 12.11
C ARG A 262 -9.80 -9.95 10.87
N GLY A 263 -9.67 -11.26 10.63
CA GLY A 263 -10.48 -11.99 9.66
C GLY A 263 -11.95 -12.06 10.08
N ILE A 264 -12.73 -11.02 9.76
CA ILE A 264 -14.15 -10.91 10.08
C ILE A 264 -14.95 -10.89 8.78
N TYR A 265 -15.91 -11.79 8.69
CA TYR A 265 -16.64 -12.12 7.47
C TYR A 265 -18.15 -12.20 7.74
N TRP A 266 -18.92 -12.31 6.66
CA TRP A 266 -20.33 -12.66 6.69
C TRP A 266 -20.51 -14.15 6.40
N SER A 267 -21.20 -14.86 7.29
CA SER A 267 -21.59 -16.26 7.05
C SER A 267 -22.95 -16.31 6.36
N ARG A 268 -22.98 -16.79 5.10
CA ARG A 268 -24.24 -16.97 4.37
C ARG A 268 -25.16 -18.04 4.98
N SER A 269 -24.59 -19.08 5.57
CA SER A 269 -25.37 -20.16 6.20
C SER A 269 -25.95 -19.74 7.55
N ARG A 270 -25.18 -19.03 8.37
CA ARG A 270 -25.64 -18.53 9.68
C ARG A 270 -26.41 -17.21 9.58
N LYS A 271 -26.31 -16.51 8.45
CA LYS A 271 -26.82 -15.15 8.23
C LYS A 271 -26.37 -14.19 9.35
N ALA A 272 -25.09 -14.26 9.70
CA ALA A 272 -24.51 -13.52 10.81
C ALA A 272 -23.03 -13.21 10.57
N ILE A 273 -22.49 -12.26 11.32
CA ILE A 273 -21.05 -11.99 11.38
C ILE A 273 -20.31 -13.22 11.89
N TRP A 274 -19.20 -13.54 11.24
CA TRP A 274 -18.33 -14.64 11.58
C TRP A 274 -16.90 -14.14 11.74
N VAL A 275 -16.37 -14.27 12.95
CA VAL A 275 -14.97 -13.97 13.24
C VAL A 275 -14.16 -15.26 13.16
N LYS A 276 -13.16 -15.28 12.28
CA LYS A 276 -12.34 -16.47 12.04
C LYS A 276 -11.50 -16.81 13.28
N GLY A 277 -11.57 -18.08 13.68
CA GLY A 277 -10.76 -18.63 14.76
C GLY A 277 -11.29 -18.42 16.18
N GLU A 278 -12.45 -17.79 16.39
CA GLU A 278 -13.01 -17.60 17.74
C GLU A 278 -13.23 -18.92 18.49
N THR A 279 -13.65 -19.97 17.78
CA THR A 279 -13.87 -21.29 18.38
C THR A 279 -12.68 -22.22 18.20
N SER A 280 -11.99 -22.16 17.05
CA SER A 280 -10.95 -23.13 16.69
C SER A 280 -9.53 -22.69 17.04
N GLY A 281 -9.32 -21.45 17.46
CA GLY A 281 -7.98 -20.87 17.68
C GLY A 281 -7.23 -20.48 16.39
N ASN A 282 -7.71 -20.88 15.21
CA ASN A 282 -7.11 -20.52 13.92
C ASN A 282 -7.50 -19.10 13.50
N THR A 283 -6.93 -18.11 14.18
CA THR A 283 -7.20 -16.68 14.01
C THR A 283 -6.49 -16.09 12.78
N GLN A 284 -6.87 -14.87 12.43
CA GLN A 284 -6.27 -14.12 11.34
C GLN A 284 -6.07 -12.67 11.75
N GLU A 285 -4.89 -12.16 11.47
CA GLU A 285 -4.62 -10.72 11.44
C GLU A 285 -4.87 -10.24 10.01
N LEU A 286 -5.79 -9.28 9.84
CA LEU A 286 -6.00 -8.65 8.55
C LEU A 286 -4.82 -7.73 8.28
N LEU A 287 -4.14 -7.87 7.15
CA LEU A 287 -3.02 -7.00 6.77
C LEU A 287 -3.48 -5.94 5.77
N ARG A 288 -4.18 -6.36 4.71
CA ARG A 288 -4.59 -5.49 3.61
C ARG A 288 -5.95 -5.90 3.03
N VAL A 289 -6.71 -4.92 2.56
CA VAL A 289 -7.93 -5.08 1.78
C VAL A 289 -7.75 -4.37 0.45
N GLU A 290 -8.06 -5.07 -0.62
CA GLU A 290 -8.11 -4.53 -1.97
C GLU A 290 -9.49 -4.76 -2.56
N LEU A 291 -9.92 -3.82 -3.41
CA LEU A 291 -11.08 -3.97 -4.27
C LEU A 291 -10.59 -4.32 -5.67
N ASP A 292 -11.37 -5.10 -6.40
CA ASP A 292 -11.12 -5.32 -7.82
C ASP A 292 -11.48 -4.10 -8.68
N CYS A 293 -11.31 -4.21 -10.00
CA CYS A 293 -11.33 -3.07 -10.90
C CYS A 293 -12.73 -2.42 -11.05
N ASP A 294 -13.79 -3.19 -10.88
CA ASP A 294 -15.18 -2.72 -10.90
C ASP A 294 -15.86 -2.76 -9.51
N ARG A 295 -15.10 -3.09 -8.46
CA ARG A 295 -15.44 -3.02 -7.03
C ARG A 295 -16.61 -3.91 -6.62
N ASP A 296 -16.77 -5.04 -7.28
CA ASP A 296 -17.75 -6.04 -6.91
C ASP A 296 -17.14 -7.29 -6.24
N ALA A 297 -15.82 -7.31 -6.05
CA ALA A 297 -15.13 -8.28 -5.21
C ALA A 297 -14.04 -7.65 -4.33
N LEU A 298 -13.70 -8.34 -3.24
CA LEU A 298 -12.59 -7.97 -2.36
C LEU A 298 -11.49 -9.02 -2.35
N ARG A 299 -10.26 -8.57 -2.11
CA ARG A 299 -9.15 -9.44 -1.70
C ARG A 299 -8.66 -9.03 -0.32
N PHE A 300 -8.63 -9.97 0.61
CA PHE A 300 -8.04 -9.80 1.94
C PHE A 300 -6.69 -10.49 1.96
N THR A 301 -5.63 -9.75 2.25
CA THR A 301 -4.34 -10.32 2.63
C THR A 301 -4.31 -10.46 4.15
N VAL A 302 -4.07 -11.66 4.66
CA VAL A 302 -4.09 -11.95 6.09
C VAL A 302 -2.84 -12.69 6.51
N ARG A 303 -2.43 -12.50 7.76
CA ARG A 303 -1.50 -13.41 8.44
C ARG A 303 -2.31 -14.47 9.17
N GLN A 304 -2.19 -15.71 8.72
CA GLN A 304 -2.90 -16.85 9.31
C GLN A 304 -2.13 -17.39 10.53
N GLN A 305 -2.83 -17.59 11.64
CA GLN A 305 -2.29 -18.27 12.83
C GLN A 305 -3.02 -19.61 13.06
N GLY A 306 -2.37 -20.53 13.78
CA GLY A 306 -2.88 -21.88 14.04
C GLY A 306 -2.65 -22.87 12.90
N THR A 307 -3.48 -23.90 12.79
CA THR A 307 -3.28 -25.02 11.85
C THR A 307 -3.66 -24.69 10.40
N GLY A 308 -4.41 -23.61 10.17
CA GLY A 308 -4.70 -23.11 8.83
C GLY A 308 -6.08 -22.46 8.67
N PHE A 309 -6.40 -22.09 7.42
CA PHE A 309 -7.68 -21.46 7.09
C PHE A 309 -8.84 -22.44 7.20
N CYS A 310 -8.68 -23.66 6.69
CA CYS A 310 -9.78 -24.59 6.47
C CYS A 310 -10.23 -25.25 7.78
N HIS A 311 -11.54 -25.54 7.88
CA HIS A 311 -12.12 -26.30 9.00
C HIS A 311 -11.62 -27.76 9.07
N ARG A 312 -10.90 -28.23 8.05
CA ARG A 312 -10.25 -29.55 8.00
C ARG A 312 -8.78 -29.51 8.43
N GLU A 313 -8.37 -28.44 9.12
CA GLU A 313 -7.00 -28.25 9.62
C GLU A 313 -5.95 -28.27 8.50
N ARG A 314 -6.24 -27.54 7.43
CA ARG A 314 -5.33 -27.35 6.29
C ARG A 314 -5.06 -25.87 6.04
N PRO A 315 -3.89 -25.52 5.49
CA PRO A 315 -3.54 -24.14 5.15
C PRO A 315 -4.62 -23.44 4.34
N SER A 316 -5.20 -24.09 3.32
CA SER A 316 -6.24 -23.53 2.45
C SER A 316 -7.48 -24.42 2.33
N CYS A 317 -8.55 -23.88 1.73
CA CYS A 317 -9.76 -24.61 1.35
C CYS A 317 -9.53 -25.59 0.17
N TRP A 318 -8.45 -25.43 -0.59
CA TRP A 318 -8.11 -26.25 -1.75
C TRP A 318 -7.01 -27.25 -1.40
N PRO A 319 -6.73 -28.24 -2.26
CA PRO A 319 -5.59 -29.13 -2.07
C PRO A 319 -4.29 -28.32 -1.94
N ASP A 320 -3.48 -28.66 -0.94
CA ASP A 320 -2.21 -28.00 -0.72
C ASP A 320 -1.24 -28.38 -1.85
N ALA A 321 -0.92 -27.42 -2.71
CA ALA A 321 0.18 -27.56 -3.65
C ALA A 321 1.48 -27.13 -2.95
N PHE A 322 2.60 -27.75 -3.32
CA PHE A 322 3.91 -27.29 -2.88
C PHE A 322 4.21 -25.90 -3.44
N ASP A 323 4.68 -25.01 -2.59
CA ASP A 323 5.19 -23.69 -2.96
C ASP A 323 6.38 -23.29 -2.08
N LEU A 324 7.04 -22.17 -2.41
CA LEU A 324 8.19 -21.69 -1.67
C LEU A 324 7.85 -21.29 -0.23
N GLY A 325 6.62 -20.83 0.04
CA GLY A 325 6.15 -20.52 1.40
C GLY A 325 6.00 -21.78 2.26
N ALA A 326 5.55 -22.89 1.67
CA ALA A 326 5.50 -24.19 2.33
C ALA A 326 6.90 -24.69 2.68
N LEU A 327 7.85 -24.56 1.75
CA LEU A 327 9.26 -24.89 1.99
C LEU A 327 9.85 -24.03 3.12
N GLU A 328 9.64 -22.72 3.07
CA GLU A 328 10.07 -21.77 4.11
C GLU A 328 9.52 -22.15 5.49
N ARG A 329 8.21 -22.42 5.62
CA ARG A 329 7.59 -22.82 6.89
C ARG A 329 8.24 -24.06 7.48
N VAL A 330 8.58 -25.05 6.65
CA VAL A 330 9.29 -26.26 7.08
C VAL A 330 10.70 -25.94 7.58
N ILE A 331 11.42 -25.05 6.90
CA ILE A 331 12.77 -24.60 7.31
C ILE A 331 12.71 -23.86 8.65
N HIS A 332 11.78 -22.91 8.83
CA HIS A 332 11.61 -22.20 10.11
C HIS A 332 11.17 -23.13 11.24
N ALA A 333 10.28 -24.08 10.96
CA ALA A 333 9.89 -25.08 11.96
C ALA A 333 11.09 -25.90 12.45
N ARG A 334 12.03 -26.23 11.56
CA ARG A 334 13.30 -26.90 11.93
C ARG A 334 14.23 -25.97 12.70
N ALA A 335 14.31 -24.69 12.33
CA ALA A 335 15.11 -23.70 13.05
C ALA A 335 14.63 -23.44 14.49
N GLY A 336 13.32 -23.56 14.73
CA GLY A 336 12.72 -23.41 16.06
C GLY A 336 12.75 -24.66 16.94
N GLN A 337 13.22 -25.81 16.44
CA GLN A 337 13.30 -27.05 17.22
C GLN A 337 14.49 -27.03 18.17
N ALA A 338 14.24 -27.27 19.46
CA ALA A 338 15.29 -27.36 20.48
C ALA A 338 16.25 -28.54 20.25
N THR A 339 15.73 -29.66 19.74
CA THR A 339 16.52 -30.85 19.41
C THR A 339 16.13 -31.31 18.00
N PRO A 340 16.81 -30.82 16.95
CA PRO A 340 16.52 -31.26 15.60
C PRO A 340 16.94 -32.73 15.40
N PRO A 341 16.32 -33.47 14.46
CA PRO A 341 16.73 -34.82 14.15
C PRO A 341 18.22 -34.87 13.75
N PRO A 342 19.03 -35.79 14.29
CA PRO A 342 20.48 -35.81 14.05
C PRO A 342 20.87 -36.00 12.57
N GLU A 343 20.00 -36.59 11.76
CA GLU A 343 20.20 -36.80 10.31
C GLU A 343 19.68 -35.64 9.45
N SER A 344 19.12 -34.58 10.05
CA SER A 344 18.55 -33.45 9.32
C SER A 344 19.64 -32.59 8.70
N GLY A 345 19.80 -32.68 7.37
CA GLY A 345 20.69 -31.80 6.60
C GLY A 345 20.40 -30.32 6.82
N THR A 346 19.11 -29.94 6.90
CA THR A 346 18.69 -28.55 7.20
C THR A 346 19.19 -28.09 8.57
N ALA A 347 19.07 -28.93 9.60
CA ALA A 347 19.50 -28.56 10.95
C ALA A 347 21.02 -28.35 11.02
N ARG A 348 21.78 -29.20 10.33
CA ARG A 348 23.23 -29.05 10.19
C ARG A 348 23.59 -27.73 9.50
N LEU A 349 22.93 -27.40 8.39
CA LEU A 349 23.13 -26.12 7.67
C LEU A 349 22.75 -24.90 8.53
N LEU A 350 21.66 -25.01 9.31
CA LEU A 350 21.24 -23.96 10.24
C LEU A 350 22.23 -23.74 11.39
N ALA A 351 22.94 -24.79 11.83
CA ALA A 351 23.94 -24.71 12.90
C ALA A 351 25.31 -24.23 12.39
N ASP A 352 25.76 -24.71 11.23
CA ASP A 352 27.11 -24.48 10.68
C ASP A 352 27.11 -23.41 9.56
N ARG A 353 27.61 -22.21 9.89
CA ARG A 353 27.71 -21.10 8.91
C ARG A 353 28.70 -21.39 7.79
N THR A 354 29.78 -22.10 8.11
CA THR A 354 30.86 -22.37 7.15
C THR A 354 30.37 -23.35 6.12
N LEU A 355 29.70 -24.42 6.56
CA LEU A 355 29.08 -25.39 5.66
C LEU A 355 28.02 -24.73 4.76
N LEU A 356 27.13 -23.92 5.33
CA LEU A 356 26.10 -23.24 4.55
C LEU A 356 26.69 -22.27 3.51
N ALA A 357 27.73 -21.51 3.87
CA ALA A 357 28.40 -20.62 2.93
C ALA A 357 29.12 -21.37 1.81
N ALA A 358 29.73 -22.52 2.13
CA ALA A 358 30.36 -23.40 1.14
C ALA A 358 29.32 -23.94 0.15
N LYS A 359 28.21 -24.51 0.65
CA LYS A 359 27.11 -25.00 -0.18
C LYS A 359 26.51 -23.89 -1.06
N LEU A 360 26.20 -22.73 -0.50
CA LEU A 360 25.71 -21.58 -1.28
C LEU A 360 26.64 -21.19 -2.44
N SER A 361 27.96 -21.24 -2.21
CA SER A 361 28.95 -20.89 -3.23
C SER A 361 29.06 -21.98 -4.30
N GLU A 362 28.93 -23.24 -3.90
CA GLU A 362 28.89 -24.42 -4.77
C GLU A 362 27.67 -24.37 -5.70
N GLU A 363 26.45 -24.29 -5.17
CA GLU A 363 25.21 -24.26 -5.97
C GLU A 363 25.18 -23.07 -6.95
N ALA A 364 25.72 -21.92 -6.53
CA ALA A 364 25.81 -20.74 -7.39
C ALA A 364 26.81 -20.94 -8.54
N ALA A 365 27.91 -21.66 -8.30
CA ALA A 365 28.89 -21.98 -9.33
C ALA A 365 28.37 -23.05 -10.29
N GLU A 366 27.65 -24.06 -9.78
CA GLU A 366 26.99 -25.10 -10.58
C GLU A 366 25.91 -24.48 -11.47
N LEU A 367 25.06 -23.60 -10.93
CA LEU A 367 24.09 -22.85 -11.73
C LEU A 367 24.75 -22.01 -12.83
N ALA A 368 25.90 -21.40 -12.55
CA ALA A 368 26.64 -20.63 -13.55
C ALA A 368 27.28 -21.51 -14.63
N ALA A 369 27.55 -22.78 -14.34
CA ALA A 369 28.13 -23.75 -15.26
C ALA A 369 27.09 -24.59 -16.01
N ALA A 370 25.81 -24.54 -15.61
CA ALA A 370 24.74 -25.32 -16.22
C ALA A 370 24.61 -25.06 -17.73
N GLU A 371 24.64 -26.11 -18.53
CA GLU A 371 24.55 -26.03 -20.00
C GLU A 371 23.14 -26.36 -20.51
N THR A 372 22.36 -27.06 -19.69
CA THR A 372 20.99 -27.47 -20.02
C THR A 372 19.96 -26.82 -19.11
N ALA A 373 18.72 -26.74 -19.60
CA ALA A 373 17.60 -26.24 -18.79
C ALA A 373 17.32 -27.14 -17.58
N ALA A 374 17.54 -28.45 -17.69
CA ALA A 374 17.33 -29.39 -16.59
C ALA A 374 18.32 -29.16 -15.45
N GLU A 375 19.61 -29.01 -15.79
CA GLU A 375 20.66 -28.63 -14.82
C GLU A 375 20.33 -27.28 -14.21
N ALA A 376 20.08 -26.24 -15.02
CA ALA A 376 19.79 -24.91 -14.51
C ALA A 376 18.59 -24.88 -13.55
N VAL A 377 17.55 -25.68 -13.81
CA VAL A 377 16.40 -25.83 -12.89
C VAL A 377 16.80 -26.50 -11.59
N GLY A 378 17.58 -27.58 -11.64
CA GLY A 378 18.11 -28.27 -10.46
C GLY A 378 18.95 -27.33 -9.58
N GLU A 379 19.97 -26.72 -10.17
CA GLU A 379 20.90 -25.84 -9.45
C GLU A 379 20.19 -24.58 -8.92
N THR A 380 19.21 -24.05 -9.65
CA THR A 380 18.38 -22.95 -9.14
C THR A 380 17.55 -23.39 -7.94
N ALA A 381 16.98 -24.60 -7.96
CA ALA A 381 16.19 -25.11 -6.83
C ALA A 381 17.05 -25.28 -5.58
N ASP A 382 18.26 -25.83 -5.73
CA ASP A 382 19.20 -26.00 -4.62
C ASP A 382 19.72 -24.64 -4.10
N LEU A 383 20.05 -23.70 -5.00
CA LEU A 383 20.42 -22.34 -4.62
C LEU A 383 19.29 -21.61 -3.88
N LEU A 384 18.04 -21.73 -4.34
CA LEU A 384 16.87 -21.18 -3.65
C LEU A 384 16.68 -21.81 -2.27
N TYR A 385 16.82 -23.13 -2.16
CA TYR A 385 16.75 -23.84 -0.88
C TYR A 385 17.83 -23.34 0.10
N MET A 386 19.09 -23.29 -0.32
CA MET A 386 20.20 -22.80 0.51
C MET A 386 20.01 -21.33 0.89
N GLY A 387 19.50 -20.53 -0.04
CA GLY A 387 19.12 -19.13 0.19
C GLY A 387 18.05 -19.00 1.28
N LEU A 388 17.00 -19.82 1.24
CA LEU A 388 15.95 -19.85 2.26
C LEU A 388 16.49 -20.29 3.64
N VAL A 389 17.42 -21.25 3.68
CA VAL A 389 18.07 -21.65 4.94
C VAL A 389 18.91 -20.50 5.52
N ALA A 390 19.67 -19.79 4.68
CA ALA A 390 20.45 -18.63 5.10
C ALA A 390 19.55 -17.48 5.57
N LEU A 391 18.44 -17.26 4.87
CA LEU A 391 17.42 -16.27 5.22
C LEU A 391 16.80 -16.57 6.59
N ALA A 392 16.32 -17.80 6.79
CA ALA A 392 15.74 -18.25 8.06
C ALA A 392 16.73 -18.11 9.22
N ARG A 393 18.02 -18.42 9.00
CA ARG A 393 19.09 -18.23 9.99
C ARG A 393 19.30 -16.76 10.39
N SER A 394 19.08 -15.84 9.45
CA SER A 394 19.18 -14.39 9.70
C SER A 394 17.93 -13.79 10.36
N GLY A 395 16.86 -14.59 10.47
CA GLY A 395 15.55 -14.14 10.95
C GLY A 395 14.71 -13.41 9.91
N GLY A 396 15.13 -13.40 8.64
CA GLY A 396 14.33 -12.87 7.53
C GLY A 396 13.32 -13.90 7.00
N SER A 397 12.45 -13.44 6.10
CA SER A 397 11.40 -14.23 5.43
C SER A 397 11.32 -13.93 3.92
N LEU A 398 10.67 -14.83 3.18
CA LEU A 398 10.40 -14.71 1.75
C LEU A 398 9.52 -13.49 1.47
N THR A 399 8.63 -13.13 2.40
CA THR A 399 7.87 -11.88 2.38
C THR A 399 8.81 -10.66 2.36
N ASP A 400 9.88 -10.66 3.17
CA ASP A 400 10.87 -9.58 3.18
C ASP A 400 11.66 -9.52 1.86
N VAL A 401 11.99 -10.69 1.30
CA VAL A 401 12.67 -10.79 -0.01
C VAL A 401 11.77 -10.24 -1.13
N LEU A 402 10.48 -10.61 -1.15
CA LEU A 402 9.53 -10.09 -2.13
C LEU A 402 9.35 -8.57 -1.99
N ALA A 403 9.29 -8.04 -0.77
CA ALA A 403 9.21 -6.60 -0.54
C ALA A 403 10.46 -5.87 -1.07
N GLU A 404 11.65 -6.42 -0.86
CA GLU A 404 12.90 -5.86 -1.39
C GLU A 404 12.98 -5.95 -2.93
N LEU A 405 12.52 -7.07 -3.53
CA LEU A 405 12.45 -7.21 -4.98
C LEU A 405 11.44 -6.26 -5.60
N GLU A 406 10.26 -6.09 -5.01
CA GLU A 406 9.24 -5.13 -5.45
C GLU A 406 9.79 -3.70 -5.42
N ARG A 407 10.50 -3.34 -4.34
CA ARG A 407 11.17 -2.04 -4.22
C ARG A 407 12.19 -1.81 -5.33
N ARG A 408 13.04 -2.81 -5.62
CA ARG A 408 14.04 -2.73 -6.72
C ARG A 408 13.38 -2.66 -8.09
N HIS A 409 12.29 -3.39 -8.30
CA HIS A 409 11.52 -3.34 -9.54
C HIS A 409 10.89 -1.96 -9.77
N GLY A 410 10.42 -1.32 -8.70
CA GLY A 410 9.84 0.02 -8.74
C GLY A 410 10.85 1.18 -8.86
N ALA A 411 12.16 0.89 -8.75
CA ALA A 411 13.20 1.90 -8.90
C ALA A 411 13.28 2.38 -10.36
N VAL A 412 13.39 3.69 -10.53
CA VAL A 412 13.49 4.36 -11.84
C VAL A 412 14.94 4.54 -12.27
N SER A 413 15.86 4.60 -11.31
CA SER A 413 17.30 4.59 -11.57
C SER A 413 17.81 3.16 -11.61
N ARG A 414 18.41 2.75 -12.73
CA ARG A 414 19.03 1.42 -12.86
C ARG A 414 20.43 1.44 -12.27
N ARG A 415 20.72 0.53 -11.34
CA ARG A 415 22.10 0.29 -10.88
C ARG A 415 22.87 -0.38 -12.02
N PRO A 416 24.03 0.14 -12.44
CA PRO A 416 24.81 -0.50 -13.48
C PRO A 416 25.30 -1.86 -12.95
N MET A 417 25.04 -2.92 -13.72
CA MET A 417 25.53 -4.27 -13.42
C MET A 417 27.00 -4.37 -13.87
N VAL A 418 27.88 -3.73 -13.12
CA VAL A 418 29.33 -3.88 -13.31
C VAL A 418 29.79 -4.97 -12.34
N ALA A 419 30.57 -5.93 -12.83
CA ALA A 419 31.26 -6.88 -11.97
C ALA A 419 32.06 -6.10 -10.91
N LYS A 420 31.93 -6.50 -9.65
CA LYS A 420 32.64 -5.86 -8.54
C LYS A 420 34.13 -6.20 -8.56
#